data_AF-A0A9D3VY19-F1
#
_entry.id   AF-A0A9D3VY19-F1
#
_cell.length_a   1.000
_cell.length_b   1.000
_cell.length_c   1.000
_cell.angle_alpha   90.00
_cell.angle_beta   90.00
_cell.angle_gamma   90.00
#
_symmetry.space_group_name_H-M   'P 1'
#
loop_
_entity.id
_entity.type
_entity.pdbx_description
1 polymer ?
#
loop_
_entity_poly.entity_id
_entity_poly.type
_entity_poly.pdbx_seq_one_letter_code
_entity_poly.pdbx_strand_id
1 'polypeptide(L)'
;MERKELDEARIQGQAKIWWYTFSFVYSMALKSVAELHRADIIHFHDVVITLSQIASCISNGLTSRDITTFARILRFLVRRKVFTVHHSSNDGDFVYDLTHLSRLLLHDTKQTLAPMALMENHPSLMAHWHCFSYCIKEGGPAF
;
A
#
# COMPACT_ATOMS: atom_id res chain seq x y z
N MET A 1 -41.42 3.43 -6.59
CA MET A 1 -40.59 2.42 -5.92
C MET A 1 -39.50 1.95 -6.88
N GLU A 2 -39.86 1.46 -8.07
CA GLU A 2 -38.93 1.03 -9.13
C GLU A 2 -37.84 2.03 -9.54
N ARG A 3 -38.16 3.33 -9.67
CA ARG A 3 -37.14 4.35 -10.01
C ARG A 3 -36.05 4.49 -8.94
N LYS A 4 -36.42 4.38 -7.66
CA LYS A 4 -35.46 4.46 -6.54
C LYS A 4 -34.57 3.22 -6.50
N GLU A 5 -35.14 2.04 -6.74
CA GLU A 5 -34.39 0.78 -6.81
C GLU A 5 -33.41 0.76 -8.00
N LEU A 6 -33.82 1.31 -9.15
CA LEU A 6 -32.96 1.48 -10.32
C LEU A 6 -31.79 2.44 -10.04
N ASP A 7 -32.07 3.56 -9.37
CA ASP A 7 -31.05 4.54 -8.98
C ASP A 7 -30.08 3.94 -7.96
N GLU A 8 -30.56 3.18 -6.98
CA GLU A 8 -29.73 2.46 -6.01
C GLU A 8 -28.82 1.42 -6.69
N ALA A 9 -29.36 0.61 -7.59
CA ALA A 9 -28.60 -0.38 -8.35
C ALA A 9 -27.49 0.28 -9.18
N ARG A 10 -27.79 1.44 -9.80
CA ARG A 10 -26.81 2.21 -10.56
C ARG A 10 -25.68 2.75 -9.68
N ILE A 11 -26.00 3.30 -8.50
CA ILE A 11 -25.00 3.82 -7.55
C ILE A 11 -24.10 2.69 -7.05
N GLN A 12 -24.68 1.53 -6.70
CA GLN A 12 -23.92 0.35 -6.29
C GLN A 12 -23.00 -0.14 -7.42
N GLY A 13 -23.51 -0.16 -8.66
CA GLY A 13 -22.72 -0.49 -9.84
C GLY A 13 -21.51 0.43 -10.01
N GLN A 14 -21.70 1.75 -9.89
CA GLN A 14 -20.61 2.72 -9.98
C GLN A 14 -19.57 2.53 -8.86
N ALA A 15 -20.02 2.37 -7.61
CA ALA A 15 -19.12 2.14 -6.48
C ALA A 15 -18.25 0.89 -6.71
N LYS A 16 -18.84 -0.17 -7.28
CA LYS A 16 -18.13 -1.41 -7.59
C LYS A 16 -17.10 -1.24 -8.71
N ILE A 17 -17.44 -0.54 -9.79
CA ILE A 17 -16.47 -0.22 -10.85
C ILE A 17 -15.31 0.61 -10.29
N TRP A 18 -15.59 1.63 -9.49
CA TRP A 18 -14.54 2.43 -8.84
C TRP A 18 -13.66 1.61 -7.92
N TRP A 19 -14.23 0.65 -7.19
CA TRP A 19 -13.45 -0.27 -6.37
C TRP A 19 -12.46 -1.08 -7.20
N TYR A 20 -12.89 -1.66 -8.34
CA TYR A 20 -11.99 -2.37 -9.25
C TYR A 20 -10.91 -1.45 -9.82
N THR A 21 -11.30 -0.28 -10.33
CA THR A 21 -10.37 0.70 -10.92
C THR A 21 -9.29 1.15 -9.96
N PHE A 22 -9.60 1.33 -8.66
CA PHE A 22 -8.63 1.79 -7.67
C PHE A 22 -7.97 0.68 -6.85
N SER A 23 -8.28 -0.60 -7.14
CA SER A 23 -7.69 -1.71 -6.38
C SER A 23 -6.16 -1.83 -6.54
N PHE A 24 -5.59 -1.37 -7.65
CA PHE A 24 -4.12 -1.37 -7.83
C PHE A 24 -3.40 -0.51 -6.79
N VAL A 25 -4.06 0.50 -6.22
CA VAL A 25 -3.47 1.40 -5.21
C VAL A 25 -3.03 0.62 -3.96
N TYR A 26 -3.71 -0.49 -3.62
CA TYR A 26 -3.28 -1.37 -2.53
C TYR A 26 -1.89 -1.97 -2.82
N SER A 27 -1.73 -2.50 -4.03
CA SER A 27 -0.47 -3.12 -4.46
C SER A 27 0.68 -2.11 -4.46
N MET A 28 0.43 -0.91 -4.99
CA MET A 28 1.42 0.17 -5.02
C MET A 28 1.78 0.67 -3.61
N ALA A 29 0.81 0.75 -2.69
CA ALA A 29 1.09 1.12 -1.31
C ALA A 29 1.97 0.09 -0.60
N LEU A 30 1.73 -1.21 -0.81
CA LEU A 30 2.57 -2.29 -0.27
C LEU A 30 3.98 -2.23 -0.86
N LYS A 31 4.12 -2.02 -2.18
CA LYS A 31 5.40 -1.80 -2.84
C LYS A 31 6.17 -0.66 -2.19
N SER A 32 5.54 0.50 -1.98
CA SER A 32 6.21 1.66 -1.38
C SER A 32 6.77 1.37 0.02
N VAL A 33 6.02 0.64 0.85
CA VAL A 33 6.52 0.25 2.18
C VAL A 33 7.69 -0.73 2.05
N ALA A 34 7.61 -1.71 1.15
CA ALA A 34 8.70 -2.66 0.92
C ALA A 34 9.98 -1.99 0.40
N GLU A 35 9.87 -1.00 -0.50
CA GLU A 35 11.00 -0.23 -1.02
C GLU A 35 11.64 0.64 0.07
N LEU A 36 10.81 1.36 0.85
CA LEU A 36 11.29 2.23 1.93
C LEU A 36 11.87 1.45 3.11
N HIS A 37 11.42 0.20 3.33
CA HIS A 37 12.00 -0.68 4.33
C HIS A 37 13.44 -1.08 3.97
N ARG A 38 13.70 -1.38 2.69
CA ARG A 38 15.03 -1.78 2.20
C ARG A 38 16.04 -0.64 2.12
N ALA A 39 15.60 0.61 2.13
CA ALA A 39 16.46 1.78 2.02
C ALA A 39 17.09 2.24 3.36
N ASP A 40 17.12 1.37 4.38
CA ASP A 40 17.65 1.63 5.74
C ASP A 40 17.03 2.82 6.51
N ILE A 41 16.06 3.54 5.93
CA ILE A 41 15.23 4.54 6.63
C ILE A 41 14.45 3.88 7.78
N ILE A 42 14.30 2.55 7.71
CA ILE A 42 13.47 1.73 8.58
C ILE A 42 14.40 0.74 9.31
N HIS A 43 15.34 1.26 10.11
CA HIS A 43 16.17 0.50 11.05
C HIS A 43 15.30 0.01 12.22
N PHE A 44 14.37 -0.90 11.92
CA PHE A 44 13.30 -1.29 12.82
C PHE A 44 13.38 -2.78 13.11
N HIS A 45 14.23 -3.13 14.08
CA HIS A 45 14.15 -4.41 14.75
C HIS A 45 12.86 -4.44 15.59
N ASP A 46 11.79 -5.01 15.02
CA ASP A 46 10.48 -5.29 15.64
C ASP A 46 9.44 -4.15 15.80
N VAL A 47 9.49 -3.07 14.99
CA VAL A 47 9.06 -1.76 15.53
C VAL A 47 7.65 -1.25 15.24
N VAL A 48 7.02 -0.96 16.38
CA VAL A 48 6.12 0.12 16.81
C VAL A 48 6.62 1.52 16.36
N ILE A 49 6.22 2.03 15.20
CA ILE A 49 6.67 3.31 14.61
C ILE A 49 5.94 4.51 15.24
N THR A 50 6.66 5.45 15.85
CA THR A 50 6.09 6.73 16.33
C THR A 50 6.16 7.83 15.27
N LEU A 51 5.31 8.85 15.35
CA LEU A 51 5.42 10.06 14.50
C LEU A 51 6.78 10.75 14.64
N SER A 52 7.37 10.73 15.84
CA SER A 52 8.73 11.25 16.10
C SER A 52 9.84 10.49 15.35
N GLN A 53 9.70 9.19 15.12
CA GLN A 53 10.64 8.42 14.27
C GLN A 53 10.44 8.70 12.78
N ILE A 54 9.20 8.94 12.36
CA ILE A 54 8.94 9.46 11.02
C ILE A 54 9.53 10.87 10.88
N ALA A 55 9.53 11.68 11.96
CA ALA A 55 10.16 13.00 11.97
C ALA A 55 11.70 12.94 12.04
N SER A 56 12.33 11.94 12.66
CA SER A 56 13.79 11.78 12.60
C SER A 56 14.28 11.44 11.20
N CYS A 57 13.41 10.89 10.35
CA CYS A 57 13.69 10.73 8.93
C CYS A 57 13.85 12.09 8.21
N ILE A 58 13.28 13.19 8.74
CA ILE A 58 13.51 14.57 8.25
C ILE A 58 15.01 14.89 8.35
N SER A 59 15.62 14.52 9.47
CA SER A 59 17.04 14.76 9.73
C SER A 59 17.97 13.96 8.80
N ASN A 60 17.48 12.85 8.24
CA ASN A 60 18.20 12.02 7.28
C ASN A 60 18.01 12.46 5.81
N GLY A 61 17.44 13.65 5.57
CA GLY A 61 17.32 14.25 4.24
C GLY A 61 15.95 14.10 3.57
N LEU A 62 14.95 13.52 4.24
CA LEU A 62 13.57 13.52 3.74
C LEU A 62 12.91 14.88 3.99
N THR A 63 12.13 15.37 3.03
CA THR A 63 11.38 16.62 3.22
C THR A 63 10.12 16.38 4.07
N SER A 64 9.59 17.43 4.70
CA SER A 64 8.30 17.38 5.42
C SER A 64 7.15 16.84 4.53
N ARG A 65 7.23 17.08 3.21
CA ARG A 65 6.27 16.58 2.23
C ARG A 65 6.35 15.05 2.07
N ASP A 66 7.55 14.49 2.05
CA ASP A 66 7.77 13.05 1.87
C ASP A 66 7.22 12.27 3.06
N ILE A 67 7.44 12.81 4.26
CA ILE A 67 6.92 12.25 5.51
C ILE A 67 5.42 12.32 5.61
N THR A 68 4.81 13.45 5.24
CA THR A 68 3.35 13.56 5.19
C THR A 68 2.76 12.55 4.20
N THR A 69 3.44 12.31 3.09
CA THR A 69 3.03 11.34 2.07
C THR A 69 3.16 9.91 2.60
N PHE A 70 4.27 9.56 3.24
CA PHE A 70 4.47 8.26 3.85
C PHE A 70 3.45 7.98 4.97
N ALA A 71 3.18 8.95 5.84
CA ALA A 71 2.16 8.83 6.87
C ALA A 71 0.75 8.61 6.28
N ARG A 72 0.43 9.22 5.12
CA ARG A 72 -0.83 8.96 4.41
C ARG A 72 -0.91 7.52 3.89
N ILE A 73 0.20 6.99 3.35
CA ILE A 73 0.29 5.59 2.91
C ILE A 73 0.09 4.65 4.09
N LEU A 74 0.78 4.87 5.22
CA LEU A 74 0.60 4.06 6.42
C LEU A 74 -0.84 4.12 6.94
N ARG A 75 -1.44 5.31 7.05
CA ARG A 75 -2.86 5.45 7.45
C ARG A 75 -3.81 4.72 6.51
N PHE A 76 -3.53 4.72 5.21
CA PHE A 76 -4.31 3.97 4.23
C PHE A 76 -4.21 2.46 4.48
N LEU A 77 -3.01 1.94 4.73
CA LEU A 77 -2.76 0.54 5.03
C LEU A 77 -3.29 0.12 6.41
N VAL A 78 -3.34 1.02 7.39
CA VAL A 78 -4.03 0.81 8.69
C VAL A 78 -5.53 0.59 8.50
N ARG A 79 -6.18 1.41 7.67
CA ARG A 79 -7.61 1.21 7.35
C ARG A 79 -7.88 -0.12 6.66
N ARG A 80 -6.86 -0.69 6.02
CA ARG A 80 -6.89 -2.02 5.39
C ARG A 80 -6.39 -3.14 6.28
N LYS A 81 -6.12 -2.85 7.56
CA LYS A 81 -5.67 -3.81 8.58
C LYS A 81 -4.33 -4.48 8.25
N VAL A 82 -3.52 -3.84 7.41
CA VAL A 82 -2.14 -4.28 7.15
C VAL A 82 -1.23 -3.84 8.29
N PHE A 83 -1.49 -2.66 8.85
CA PHE A 83 -0.88 -2.16 10.08
C PHE A 83 -1.97 -1.86 11.12
N THR A 84 -1.59 -1.74 12.37
CA THR A 84 -2.43 -1.17 13.43
C THR A 84 -1.89 0.18 13.86
N VAL A 85 -2.72 0.99 14.51
CA VAL A 85 -2.30 2.25 15.11
C VAL A 85 -2.86 2.36 16.52
N HIS A 86 -2.02 2.79 17.45
CA HIS A 86 -2.35 2.99 18.86
C HIS A 86 -1.95 4.41 19.29
N HIS A 87 -2.65 4.96 20.26
CA HIS A 87 -2.21 6.21 20.91
C HIS A 87 -1.11 5.88 21.92
N SER A 88 0.01 6.59 21.84
CA SER A 88 1.02 6.52 22.89
C SER A 88 0.48 7.15 24.16
N SER A 89 0.81 6.54 25.31
CA SER A 89 0.44 7.05 26.63
C SER A 89 1.22 8.31 27.04
N ASN A 90 2.32 8.63 26.34
CA ASN A 90 3.27 9.65 26.79
C ASN A 90 3.24 10.99 26.03
N ASP A 91 2.66 11.10 24.83
CA ASP A 91 2.78 12.36 24.08
C ASP A 91 1.66 12.65 23.05
N GLY A 92 0.54 11.92 23.10
CA GLY A 92 -0.54 12.05 22.10
C GLY A 92 -0.17 11.56 20.70
N ASP A 93 1.08 11.12 20.50
CA ASP A 93 1.60 10.59 19.25
C ASP A 93 0.94 9.27 18.85
N PHE A 94 0.76 9.10 17.55
CA PHE A 94 0.30 7.85 16.95
C PHE A 94 1.47 6.89 16.76
N VAL A 95 1.19 5.64 17.09
CA VAL A 95 2.16 4.55 17.09
C VAL A 95 1.66 3.45 16.17
N TYR A 96 2.35 3.20 15.07
CA TYR A 96 1.99 2.16 14.09
C TYR A 96 2.64 0.84 14.47
N ASP A 97 1.87 -0.24 14.49
CA ASP A 97 2.38 -1.57 14.84
C ASP A 97 2.12 -2.57 13.70
N LEU A 98 2.91 -3.64 13.69
CA LEU A 98 2.86 -4.68 12.69
C LEU A 98 1.73 -5.67 12.97
N THR A 99 0.95 -5.99 11.94
CA THR A 99 0.06 -7.13 11.96
C THR A 99 0.76 -8.37 11.40
N HIS A 100 0.07 -9.52 11.42
CA HIS A 100 0.55 -10.69 10.70
C HIS A 100 0.81 -10.41 9.21
N LEU A 101 -0.02 -9.58 8.56
CA LEU A 101 0.13 -9.25 7.14
C LEU A 101 1.36 -8.39 6.85
N SER A 102 1.60 -7.34 7.65
CA SER A 102 2.79 -6.51 7.43
C SER A 102 4.09 -7.24 7.77
N ARG A 103 4.07 -8.21 8.68
CA ARG A 103 5.24 -9.08 8.94
C ARG A 103 5.61 -9.94 7.74
N LEU A 104 4.63 -10.47 7.00
CA LEU A 104 4.90 -11.19 5.75
C LEU A 104 5.58 -10.31 4.71
N LEU A 105 5.35 -9.00 4.74
CA LEU A 105 5.97 -8.06 3.81
C LEU A 105 7.34 -7.55 4.27
N LEU A 106 7.51 -7.30 5.57
CA LEU A 106 8.65 -6.53 6.10
C LEU A 106 9.67 -7.37 6.87
N HIS A 107 9.30 -8.52 7.39
CA HIS A 107 10.24 -9.28 8.21
C HIS A 107 11.24 -10.03 7.34
N ASP A 108 12.52 -9.98 7.71
CA ASP A 108 13.59 -10.80 7.14
C ASP A 108 13.49 -12.26 7.65
N THR A 109 12.38 -12.91 7.32
CA THR A 109 12.25 -14.36 7.43
C THR A 109 12.44 -14.97 6.04
N LYS A 110 12.82 -16.25 5.99
CA LYS A 110 12.87 -17.04 4.74
C LYS A 110 11.55 -17.06 3.94
N GLN A 111 10.45 -16.52 4.49
CA GLN A 111 9.11 -16.52 3.91
C GLN A 111 8.57 -15.12 3.58
N THR A 112 9.44 -14.11 3.49
CA THR A 112 9.01 -12.76 3.10
C THR A 112 8.41 -12.71 1.69
N LEU A 113 7.29 -11.99 1.54
CA LEU A 113 6.62 -11.71 0.28
C LEU A 113 7.11 -10.41 -0.38
N ALA A 114 8.01 -9.66 0.27
CA ALA A 114 8.55 -8.42 -0.29
C ALA A 114 9.15 -8.61 -1.69
N PRO A 115 9.99 -9.64 -1.94
CA PRO A 115 10.56 -9.86 -3.28
C PRO A 115 9.49 -10.05 -4.36
N MET A 116 8.44 -10.83 -4.06
CA MET A 116 7.32 -11.05 -4.97
C MET A 116 6.53 -9.76 -5.22
N ALA A 117 6.21 -9.01 -4.14
CA ALA A 117 5.50 -7.74 -4.26
C ALA A 117 6.28 -6.71 -5.09
N LEU A 118 7.60 -6.65 -4.95
CA LEU A 118 8.46 -5.77 -5.74
C LEU A 118 8.55 -6.24 -7.20
N MET A 119 8.68 -7.54 -7.43
CA MET A 119 8.73 -8.14 -8.76
C MET A 119 7.44 -7.88 -9.53
N GLU A 120 6.28 -8.30 -9.01
CA GLU A 120 4.98 -8.15 -9.69
C GLU A 120 4.64 -6.70 -10.04
N ASN A 121 5.09 -5.76 -9.21
CA ASN A 121 4.87 -4.32 -9.43
C ASN A 121 6.07 -3.62 -10.08
N HIS A 122 7.01 -4.37 -10.67
CA HIS A 122 8.11 -3.80 -11.46
C HIS A 122 7.54 -3.19 -12.75
N PRO A 123 7.99 -2.00 -13.21
CA PRO A 123 7.44 -1.35 -14.40
C PRO A 123 7.41 -2.24 -15.65
N SER A 124 8.44 -3.06 -15.86
CA SER A 124 8.50 -3.99 -17.00
C SER A 124 7.42 -5.06 -16.94
N LEU A 125 7.11 -5.60 -15.76
CA LEU A 125 6.02 -6.58 -15.61
C LEU A 125 4.67 -5.88 -15.70
N MET A 126 4.56 -4.68 -15.11
CA MET A 126 3.34 -3.88 -15.17
C MET A 126 2.96 -3.45 -16.59
N ALA A 127 3.94 -3.23 -17.46
CA ALA A 127 3.73 -2.83 -18.85
C ALA A 127 2.85 -3.83 -19.63
N HIS A 128 2.95 -5.12 -19.32
CA HIS A 128 2.20 -6.17 -20.04
C HIS A 128 0.69 -6.08 -19.80
N TRP A 129 0.24 -5.65 -18.61
CA TRP A 129 -1.19 -5.49 -18.33
C TRP A 129 -1.87 -4.43 -19.22
N HIS A 130 -1.10 -3.49 -19.77
CA HIS A 130 -1.62 -2.48 -20.71
C HIS A 130 -1.87 -3.04 -22.11
N CYS A 131 -1.29 -4.20 -22.44
CA CYS A 131 -1.35 -4.79 -23.78
C CYS A 131 -2.49 -5.80 -23.97
N PHE A 132 -3.31 -6.08 -22.95
CA PHE A 132 -4.37 -7.10 -23.04
C PHE A 132 -5.31 -6.93 -24.22
N SER A 133 -5.84 -5.72 -24.43
CA SER A 133 -6.71 -5.43 -25.56
C SER A 133 -6.01 -5.60 -26.91
N TYR A 134 -4.70 -5.38 -26.97
CA TYR A 134 -3.90 -5.58 -28.17
C TYR A 134 -3.66 -7.07 -28.44
N CYS A 135 -3.24 -7.83 -27.42
CA CYS A 135 -3.01 -9.28 -27.55
C CYS A 135 -4.27 -10.02 -28.00
N ILE A 136 -5.46 -9.63 -27.49
CA ILE A 136 -6.74 -10.22 -27.91
C ILE A 136 -7.04 -9.94 -29.39
N LYS A 137 -6.73 -8.74 -29.88
CA LYS A 137 -7.01 -8.35 -31.27
C LYS A 137 -6.06 -8.98 -32.27
N GLU A 138 -4.77 -9.03 -31.93
CA GLU A 138 -3.71 -9.42 -32.86
C GLU A 138 -3.22 -10.87 -32.67
N GLY A 139 -3.80 -11.62 -31.72
CA GLY A 139 -3.42 -13.02 -31.47
C GLY A 139 -2.07 -13.20 -30.77
N GLY A 140 -1.63 -12.22 -29.97
CA GLY A 140 -0.38 -12.26 -29.23
C GLY A 140 -0.49 -13.02 -27.89
N PRO A 141 0.62 -13.48 -27.30
CA PRO A 141 0.62 -14.05 -25.96
C PRO A 141 0.21 -12.95 -24.97
N ALA A 142 -0.86 -13.18 -24.22
CA ALA A 142 -1.34 -12.26 -23.18
C ALA A 142 -0.66 -12.49 -21.82
N PHE A 143 0.05 -13.62 -21.67
CA PHE A 143 0.76 -14.09 -20.49
C PHE A 143 1.69 -15.26 -20.91
#